data_AF-A0A2U1C7G2-F1
#
_entry.id   AF-A0A2U1C7G2-F1
#
_cell.length_a   1.000
_cell.length_b   1.000
_cell.length_c   1.000
_cell.angle_alpha   90.00
_cell.angle_beta   90.00
_cell.angle_gamma   90.00
#
_symmetry.space_group_name_H-M   'P 1'
#
loop_
_entity.id
_entity.type
_entity.pdbx_description
1 polymer ?
#
loop_
_entity_poly.entity_id
_entity_poly.type
_entity_poly.pdbx_seq_one_letter_code
_entity_poly.pdbx_strand_id
1 'polypeptide(L)' 'MNDTELAQLIDKRRDLAAQLAGVDLQIAMAVGDRDGARKHLEEMKAQTLARQGAKFAAWEASH' A
#
# COMPACT_ATOMS: atom_id res chain seq x y z
N MET A 1 21.94 -8.74 -6.70
CA MET A 1 20.49 -8.54 -6.57
C MET A 1 20.00 -8.07 -7.91
N ASN A 2 19.12 -8.83 -8.55
CA ASN A 2 18.63 -8.49 -9.89
C ASN A 2 17.51 -7.44 -9.78
N ASP A 3 17.33 -6.58 -10.78
CA ASP A 3 16.33 -5.51 -10.76
C ASP A 3 14.90 -6.04 -10.50
N THR A 4 14.62 -7.27 -10.94
CA THR A 4 13.37 -7.98 -10.67
C THR A 4 13.17 -8.31 -9.19
N GLU A 5 14.22 -8.72 -8.48
CA GLU A 5 14.15 -9.04 -7.05
C GLU A 5 13.91 -7.76 -6.23
N LEU A 6 14.55 -6.64 -6.63
CA LEU A 6 14.33 -5.34 -6.03
C LEU A 6 12.88 -4.87 -6.22
N ALA A 7 12.34 -4.98 -7.44
CA ALA A 7 10.96 -4.64 -7.73
C ALA A 7 9.96 -5.46 -6.90
N GLN A 8 10.19 -6.77 -6.76
CA GLN A 8 9.37 -7.65 -5.93
C GLN A 8 9.41 -7.26 -4.44
N LEU A 9 10.57 -6.90 -3.92
CA LEU A 9 10.72 -6.43 -2.54
C LEU A 9 9.99 -5.09 -2.31
N ILE A 10 10.07 -4.17 -3.26
CA ILE A 10 9.34 -2.89 -3.20
C ILE A 10 7.83 -3.14 -3.20
N ASP A 11 7.34 -4.03 -4.07
CA ASP A 11 5.92 -4.38 -4.13
C ASP A 11 5.44 -5.06 -2.85
N LYS A 12 6.25 -5.98 -2.29
CA LYS A 12 5.97 -6.61 -0.99
C LYS A 12 5.94 -5.58 0.14
N ARG A 13 6.84 -4.59 0.13
CA ARG A 13 6.84 -3.49 1.12
C ARG A 13 5.55 -2.68 1.04
N ARG A 14 5.08 -2.33 -0.17
CA ARG A 14 3.83 -1.57 -0.37
C ARG A 14 2.62 -2.37 0.12
N ASP A 15 2.60 -3.68 -0.14
CA ASP A 15 1.54 -4.57 0.33
C ASP A 15 1.48 -4.64 1.86
N LEU A 16 2.63 -4.84 2.51
CA LEU A 16 2.72 -4.84 3.97
C LEU A 16 2.33 -3.48 4.59
N ALA A 17 2.72 -2.37 3.96
CA ALA A 17 2.33 -1.04 4.40
C ALA A 17 0.82 -0.81 4.31
N ALA A 18 0.16 -1.31 3.25
CA ALA A 18 -1.29 -1.25 3.12
C ALA A 18 -1.99 -2.08 4.21
N GLN A 19 -1.49 -3.29 4.49
CA GLN A 19 -2.03 -4.15 5.56
C GLN A 19 -1.88 -3.49 6.94
N LEU A 20 -0.71 -2.90 7.23
CA LEU A 20 -0.47 -2.19 8.48
C LEU A 20 -1.45 -1.02 8.65
N ALA A 21 -1.61 -0.18 7.63
CA ALA A 21 -2.58 0.91 7.65
C ALA A 21 -4.03 0.41 7.85
N GLY A 22 -4.37 -0.76 7.32
CA GLY A 22 -5.67 -1.41 7.57
C GLY A 22 -5.87 -1.82 9.04
N VAL A 23 -4.81 -2.29 9.71
CA VAL A 23 -4.84 -2.60 11.16
C VAL A 23 -4.93 -1.31 11.99
N ASP A 24 -4.14 -0.29 11.64
CA ASP A 24 -4.17 1.01 12.33
C ASP A 24 -5.54 1.70 12.20
N LEU A 25 -6.20 1.57 11.05
CA LEU A 25 -7.59 1.98 10.84
C LEU A 25 -8.53 1.28 11.84
N GLN A 26 -8.43 -0.05 11.98
CA GLN A 26 -9.28 -0.80 12.91
C GLN A 26 -9.04 -0.37 14.36
N ILE A 27 -7.78 -0.14 14.74
CA ILE A 27 -7.41 0.38 16.07
C ILE A 27 -8.03 1.76 16.30
N ALA A 28 -7.84 2.69 15.36
CA ALA A 28 -8.37 4.05 15.45
C ALA A 28 -9.90 4.05 15.57
N MET A 29 -10.59 3.21 14.81
CA MET A 29 -12.04 3.03 14.93
C MET A 29 -12.44 2.47 16.30
N ALA A 30 -11.70 1.50 16.84
CA ALA A 30 -12.00 0.88 18.12
C ALA A 30 -11.83 1.86 19.30
N VAL A 31 -10.86 2.78 19.24
CA VAL A 31 -10.64 3.81 20.26
C VAL A 31 -11.50 5.06 20.05
N GLY A 32 -12.29 5.12 18.97
CA GLY A 32 -13.17 6.24 18.66
C GLY A 32 -12.49 7.43 17.95
N ASP A 33 -11.24 7.27 17.51
CA ASP A 33 -10.51 8.28 16.74
C ASP A 33 -10.91 8.24 15.25
N ARG A 34 -11.90 9.07 14.90
CA ARG A 34 -12.42 9.17 13.53
C ARG A 34 -11.43 9.81 12.57
N ASP A 35 -10.59 10.73 13.04
CA ASP A 35 -9.63 11.43 12.20
C ASP A 35 -8.43 10.54 11.91
N GLY A 36 -7.93 9.82 12.92
CA GLY A 36 -6.93 8.76 12.76
C GLY A 36 -7.42 7.66 11.82
N ALA A 37 -8.66 7.20 11.98
CA ALA A 37 -9.27 6.21 11.09
C ALA A 37 -9.28 6.71 9.63
N ARG A 38 -9.73 7.93 9.38
CA ARG A 38 -9.75 8.50 8.03
C ARG A 38 -8.35 8.60 7.44
N LYS A 39 -7.35 9.02 8.23
CA LYS A 39 -5.96 9.09 7.79
C LYS A 39 -5.42 7.72 7.36
N HIS A 40 -5.61 6.70 8.18
CA HIS A 40 -5.12 5.35 7.88
C HIS A 40 -5.84 4.71 6.70
N LEU A 41 -7.12 5.01 6.51
CA LEU A 41 -7.85 4.61 5.31
C LEU A 41 -7.25 5.20 4.03
N GLU A 42 -6.90 6.48 4.03
CA GLU A 42 -6.26 7.13 2.88
C GLU A 42 -4.83 6.61 2.64
N GLU A 43 -4.07 6.35 3.70
CA GLU A 43 -2.74 5.71 3.60
C GLU A 43 -2.82 4.32 2.97
N MET A 44 -3.79 3.49 3.38
CA MET A 44 -4.01 2.17 2.79
C MET A 44 -4.35 2.26 1.29
N LYS A 45 -5.23 3.21 0.91
CA LYS A 45 -5.59 3.44 -0.50
C LYS A 45 -4.39 3.90 -1.32
N ALA A 46 -3.59 4.82 -0.80
CA ALA A 46 -2.41 5.34 -1.48
C ALA A 46 -1.39 4.23 -1.80
N GLN A 47 -1.14 3.32 -0.85
CA GLN A 47 -0.24 2.18 -1.08
C GLN A 47 -0.80 1.21 -2.13
N THR A 48 -2.12 0.97 -2.10
CA THR A 48 -2.79 0.12 -3.07
C THR A 48 -2.71 0.70 -4.48
N LEU A 49 -2.97 2.01 -4.63
CA LEU A 49 -2.88 2.71 -5.92
C LEU A 49 -1.45 2.75 -6.44
N ALA A 50 -0.45 2.99 -5.57
CA ALA A 50 0.95 2.96 -5.96
C ALA A 50 1.37 1.60 -6.51
N ARG A 51 0.84 0.51 -5.95
CA ARG A 51 1.07 -0.85 -6.46
C ARG A 51 0.39 -1.08 -7.82
N GLN A 52 -0.85 -0.62 -7.99
CA GLN A 52 -1.55 -0.72 -9.27
C GLN A 52 -0.85 0.06 -10.37
N GLY A 53 -0.40 1.30 -10.08
CA GLY A 53 0.38 2.11 -11.01
C GLY A 53 1.70 1.46 -11.40
N ALA A 54 2.41 0.86 -10.44
CA ALA A 54 3.65 0.12 -10.73
C ALA A 54 3.40 -1.08 -11.65
N LYS A 55 2.31 -1.83 -11.44
CA LYS A 55 1.92 -2.94 -12.32
C LYS A 55 1.54 -2.49 -13.72
N PHE A 56 0.82 -1.37 -13.82
CA PHE A 56 0.42 -0.81 -15.10
C PHE A 56 1.63 -0.32 -15.90
N ALA A 57 2.55 0.42 -15.27
CA ALA A 57 3.78 0.87 -15.92
C ALA A 57 4.66 -0.30 -16.38
N ALA A 58 4.73 -1.38 -15.60
CA ALA A 58 5.44 -2.60 -16.00
C ALA A 58 4.78 -3.29 -17.20
N TRP A 59 3.44 -3.29 -17.27
CA TRP A 59 2.70 -3.81 -18.42
C TRP A 59 2.94 -2.97 -19.68
N GLU A 60 2.83 -1.64 -19.58
CA GLU A 60 3.10 -0.70 -20.70
C GLU A 60 4.52 -0.83 -21.24
N ALA A 61 5.53 -1.09 -20.39
CA ALA A 61 6.91 -1.25 -20.83
C ALA A 61 7.19 -2.60 -21.53
N SER A 62 6.23 -3.54 -21.53
CA SER A 62 6.42 -4.93 -22.01
C SER A 62 5.57 -5.31 -23.23
N HIS A 63 4.75 -4.37 -23.74
CA HIS A 63 3.90 -4.52 -24.94
C HIS A 63 4.23 -3.41 -25.94
#